data_AF-A0A409XAR1-F1
#
_entry.id   AF-A0A409XAR1-F1
#
_cell.length_a   1.000
_cell.length_b   1.000
_cell.length_c   1.000
_cell.angle_alpha   90.00
_cell.angle_beta   90.00
_cell.angle_gamma   90.00
#
_symmetry.space_group_name_H-M   'P 1'
#
loop_
_entity.id
_entity.type
_entity.pdbx_description
1 polymer ?
#
loop_
_entity_poly.entity_id
_entity_poly.type
_entity_poly.pdbx_seq_one_letter_code
_entity_poly.pdbx_strand_id
1 'polypeptide(L)'
;MFSFLELKPYIISHGVCKEWHHLLLLAELHPIRRRLLSLYHRIINTPHFQNSLTWSLDNLQPFDRQVYIDSLLAQYPVIPEEFRMWILEWPARLVIACTWPGIQFRDGGANNCRRRFGVNWLGYNNQSPQLFAVLYKNQTPQVKFIPALLIWRESCTTDWLVFAEDEPDIFGRVYVTNVMEGEEASNIAHGRYPDSDDDSDDESDGYINVPHADWVSYLEYQWENIVPALLVPEKLYDGCPVEDWPIQHPVPIEFGGALPTMLPTFPWNLRDTISHLALFS
;
A
#
# COMPACT_ATOMS: atom_id res chain seq x y z
N MET A 1 22.83 2.93 -22.46
CA MET A 1 22.76 1.45 -22.27
C MET A 1 22.13 1.11 -20.93
N PHE A 2 22.64 1.65 -19.82
CA PHE A 2 22.08 1.38 -18.50
C PHE A 2 20.61 1.78 -18.37
N SER A 3 20.20 2.95 -18.84
CA SER A 3 18.82 3.47 -18.76
C SER A 3 17.67 2.51 -19.16
N PHE A 4 17.94 1.52 -20.02
CA PHE A 4 16.95 0.57 -20.52
C PHE A 4 16.85 -0.73 -19.70
N LEU A 5 17.75 -0.94 -18.74
CA LEU A 5 17.70 -2.13 -17.90
C LEU A 5 16.59 -1.99 -16.85
N GLU A 6 15.92 -3.10 -16.59
CA GLU A 6 15.00 -3.28 -15.45
C GLU A 6 15.76 -3.31 -14.12
N LEU A 7 15.05 -3.25 -13.00
CA LEU A 7 15.60 -3.22 -11.65
C LEU A 7 16.55 -4.39 -11.35
N LYS A 8 16.17 -5.61 -11.78
CA LYS A 8 16.87 -6.85 -11.44
C LYS A 8 18.33 -6.87 -11.92
N PRO A 9 18.66 -6.51 -13.18
CA PRO A 9 20.04 -6.33 -13.61
C PRO A 9 20.88 -5.41 -12.69
N TYR A 10 20.33 -4.30 -12.20
CA TYR A 10 21.08 -3.41 -11.31
C TYR A 10 21.35 -4.07 -9.95
N ILE A 11 20.34 -4.72 -9.37
CA ILE A 11 20.48 -5.49 -8.13
C ILE A 11 21.59 -6.53 -8.26
N ILE A 12 21.60 -7.30 -9.36
CA ILE A 12 22.62 -8.33 -9.61
C ILE A 12 23.99 -7.69 -9.79
N SER A 13 24.10 -6.59 -10.55
CA SER A 13 25.38 -5.92 -10.82
C SER A 13 26.02 -5.35 -9.55
N HIS A 14 25.22 -4.93 -8.56
CA HIS A 14 25.69 -4.56 -7.24
C HIS A 14 26.28 -5.75 -6.46
N GLY A 15 26.02 -7.00 -6.84
CA GLY A 15 26.65 -8.17 -6.21
C GLY A 15 28.06 -8.50 -6.73
N VAL A 16 28.50 -7.88 -7.84
CA VAL A 16 29.65 -8.37 -8.62
C VAL A 16 30.99 -7.85 -8.09
N CYS A 17 31.21 -6.53 -8.09
CA CYS A 17 32.44 -5.91 -7.56
C CYS A 17 32.24 -4.41 -7.26
N LYS A 18 33.22 -3.79 -6.59
CA LYS A 18 33.18 -2.37 -6.17
C LYS A 18 33.15 -1.40 -7.35
N GLU A 19 33.76 -1.78 -8.47
CA GLU A 19 33.79 -0.99 -9.70
C GLU A 19 32.39 -0.89 -10.31
N TRP A 20 31.60 -1.96 -10.28
CA TRP A 20 30.20 -1.95 -10.70
C TRP A 20 29.34 -1.03 -9.82
N HIS A 21 29.60 -0.96 -8.51
CA HIS A 21 28.93 0.01 -7.63
C HIS A 21 29.18 1.44 -8.08
N HIS A 22 30.42 1.77 -8.39
CA HIS A 22 30.78 3.11 -8.83
C HIS A 22 30.14 3.46 -10.17
N LEU A 23 30.07 2.51 -11.11
CA LEU A 23 29.40 2.70 -12.39
C LEU A 23 27.89 2.92 -12.25
N LEU A 24 27.21 2.23 -11.32
CA LEU A 24 25.79 2.44 -11.07
C LEU A 24 25.47 3.85 -10.58
N LEU A 25 26.36 4.45 -9.78
CA LEU A 25 26.20 5.83 -9.31
C LEU A 25 26.27 6.85 -10.45
N LEU A 26 27.06 6.54 -11.48
CA LEU A 26 27.23 7.38 -12.67
C LEU A 26 26.20 7.06 -13.77
N ALA A 27 25.49 5.95 -13.66
CA ALA A 27 24.51 5.55 -14.65
C ALA A 27 23.26 6.45 -14.61
N GLU A 28 22.83 6.85 -15.79
CA GLU A 28 21.52 7.48 -15.99
C GLU A 28 20.44 6.42 -15.82
N LEU A 29 19.89 6.36 -14.60
CA LEU A 29 18.82 5.45 -14.22
C LEU A 29 17.49 6.19 -14.25
N HIS A 30 16.44 5.48 -14.64
CA HIS A 30 15.07 5.97 -14.44
C HIS A 30 14.88 6.36 -12.96
N PRO A 31 14.30 7.54 -12.64
CA PRO A 31 14.19 8.02 -11.26
C PRO A 31 13.53 7.03 -10.30
N ILE A 32 12.45 6.36 -10.73
CA ILE A 32 11.75 5.34 -9.94
C ILE A 32 12.66 4.14 -9.67
N ARG A 33 13.36 3.62 -10.68
CA ARG A 33 14.29 2.49 -10.50
C ARG A 33 15.42 2.84 -9.55
N ARG A 34 15.92 4.08 -9.61
CA ARG A 34 16.94 4.56 -8.68
C ARG A 34 16.43 4.56 -7.24
N ARG A 35 15.20 5.01 -7.00
CA ARG A 35 14.58 4.98 -5.67
C ARG A 35 14.35 3.55 -5.18
N LEU A 36 13.78 2.68 -6.01
CA LEU A 36 13.61 1.26 -5.68
C LEU A 36 14.95 0.57 -5.40
N LEU A 37 15.99 0.83 -6.17
CA LEU A 37 17.33 0.29 -5.93
C LEU A 37 17.92 0.78 -4.59
N SER A 38 17.74 2.08 -4.29
CA SER A 38 18.14 2.66 -3.00
C SER A 38 17.40 1.99 -1.83
N LEU A 39 16.08 1.80 -1.95
CA LEU A 39 15.25 1.11 -0.97
C LEU A 39 15.70 -0.35 -0.79
N TYR A 40 15.95 -1.06 -1.89
CA TYR A 40 16.49 -2.43 -1.86
C TYR A 40 17.77 -2.50 -1.04
N HIS A 41 18.74 -1.60 -1.31
CA HIS A 41 19.99 -1.55 -0.56
C HIS A 41 19.79 -1.22 0.91
N ARG A 42 18.86 -0.32 1.23
CA ARG A 42 18.52 -0.01 2.63
C ARG A 42 18.01 -1.24 3.36
N ILE A 43 17.10 -1.99 2.73
CA ILE A 43 16.50 -3.21 3.31
C ILE A 43 17.56 -4.27 3.59
N ILE A 44 18.34 -4.67 2.57
CA ILE A 44 19.31 -5.78 2.72
C ILE A 44 20.46 -5.46 3.67
N ASN A 45 20.74 -4.17 3.91
CA ASN A 45 21.77 -3.73 4.85
C ASN A 45 21.22 -3.48 6.26
N THR A 46 19.91 -3.63 6.47
CA THR A 46 19.31 -3.49 7.80
C THR A 46 19.61 -4.74 8.64
N PRO A 47 20.10 -4.60 9.88
CA PRO A 47 20.34 -5.74 10.77
C PRO A 47 19.08 -6.60 10.92
N HIS A 48 19.25 -7.92 10.94
CA HIS A 48 18.16 -8.89 11.13
C HIS A 48 17.03 -8.88 10.08
N PHE A 49 17.23 -8.26 8.90
CA PHE A 49 16.25 -8.33 7.80
C PHE A 49 15.94 -9.78 7.37
N GLN A 50 16.86 -10.72 7.61
CA GLN A 50 16.65 -12.13 7.29
C GLN A 50 15.42 -12.72 8.01
N ASN A 51 15.03 -12.17 9.17
CA ASN A 51 13.87 -12.64 9.90
C ASN A 51 12.57 -12.36 9.13
N SER A 52 12.45 -11.20 8.47
CA SER A 52 11.29 -10.90 7.61
C SER A 52 11.36 -11.66 6.27
N LEU A 53 12.57 -11.95 5.78
CA LEU A 53 12.78 -12.74 4.56
C LEU A 53 12.28 -14.18 4.71
N THR A 54 12.59 -14.87 5.81
CA THR A 54 12.16 -16.27 6.03
C THR A 54 10.64 -16.38 5.98
N TRP A 55 9.93 -15.53 6.72
CA TRP A 55 8.47 -15.50 6.69
C TRP A 55 7.93 -15.21 5.28
N SER A 56 8.54 -14.27 4.56
CA SER A 56 8.13 -13.92 3.21
C SER A 56 8.23 -15.13 2.28
N LEU A 57 9.30 -15.93 2.39
CA LEU A 57 9.49 -17.13 1.58
C LEU A 57 8.46 -18.22 1.89
N ASP A 58 8.11 -18.40 3.15
CA ASP A 58 7.14 -19.41 3.58
C ASP A 58 5.70 -19.09 3.15
N ASN A 59 5.41 -17.80 2.92
CA ASN A 59 4.06 -17.31 2.59
C ASN A 59 3.90 -16.86 1.14
N LEU A 60 4.97 -16.91 0.34
CA LEU A 60 4.95 -16.51 -1.06
C LEU A 60 4.21 -17.55 -1.91
N GLN A 61 3.20 -17.08 -2.62
CA GLN A 61 2.45 -17.86 -3.60
C GLN A 61 2.92 -17.55 -5.03
N PRO A 62 2.71 -18.46 -5.98
CA PRO A 62 2.85 -18.15 -7.39
C PRO A 62 2.02 -16.91 -7.74
N PHE A 63 2.66 -15.92 -8.35
CA PHE A 63 2.06 -14.64 -8.69
C PHE A 63 2.45 -14.24 -10.12
N ASP A 64 1.46 -14.11 -10.99
CA ASP A 64 1.66 -13.63 -12.36
C ASP A 64 1.50 -12.10 -12.39
N ARG A 65 2.65 -11.44 -12.50
CA ARG A 65 2.74 -9.98 -12.48
C ARG A 65 2.03 -9.33 -13.67
N GLN A 66 2.11 -9.96 -14.85
CA GLN A 66 1.55 -9.38 -16.06
C GLN A 66 0.04 -9.51 -16.05
N VAL A 67 -0.49 -10.67 -15.67
CA VAL A 67 -1.94 -10.89 -15.53
C VAL A 67 -2.53 -9.93 -14.50
N TYR A 68 -1.83 -9.70 -13.37
CA TYR A 68 -2.28 -8.72 -12.37
C TYR A 68 -2.39 -7.29 -12.93
N ILE A 69 -1.38 -6.84 -13.69
CA ILE A 69 -1.37 -5.53 -14.34
C ILE A 69 -2.45 -5.45 -15.43
N ASP A 70 -2.59 -6.48 -16.26
CA ASP A 70 -3.59 -6.54 -17.32
C ASP A 70 -5.02 -6.51 -16.75
N SER A 71 -5.24 -7.16 -15.61
CA SER A 71 -6.52 -7.13 -14.90
C SER A 71 -6.85 -5.74 -14.34
N LEU A 72 -5.86 -4.97 -13.88
CA LEU A 72 -6.08 -3.57 -13.47
C LEU A 72 -6.38 -2.70 -14.69
N LEU A 73 -5.62 -2.86 -15.78
CA LEU A 73 -5.82 -2.12 -17.03
C LEU A 73 -7.19 -2.39 -17.67
N ALA A 74 -7.73 -3.60 -17.49
CA ALA A 74 -9.08 -3.95 -17.94
C ALA A 74 -10.17 -3.17 -17.17
N GLN A 75 -9.90 -2.73 -15.95
CA GLN A 75 -10.83 -1.94 -15.12
C GLN A 75 -10.63 -0.44 -15.28
N TYR A 76 -9.39 0.02 -15.41
CA TYR A 76 -9.06 1.43 -15.57
C TYR A 76 -7.83 1.61 -16.48
N PRO A 77 -7.85 2.51 -17.47
CA PRO A 77 -6.87 2.50 -18.56
C PRO A 77 -5.44 2.90 -18.18
N VAL A 78 -5.23 3.45 -16.98
CA VAL A 78 -3.94 4.00 -16.54
C VAL A 78 -3.60 3.53 -15.13
N ILE A 79 -2.33 3.19 -14.90
CA ILE A 79 -1.81 2.75 -13.59
C ILE A 79 -0.70 3.72 -13.18
N PRO A 80 -0.63 4.13 -11.90
CA PRO A 80 0.53 4.87 -11.38
C PRO A 80 1.86 4.15 -11.69
N GLU A 81 2.79 4.83 -12.34
CA GLU A 81 3.99 4.20 -12.90
C GLU A 81 4.89 3.61 -11.81
N GLU A 82 4.98 4.24 -10.63
CA GLU A 82 5.70 3.74 -9.48
C GLU A 82 5.16 2.37 -9.01
N PHE A 83 3.84 2.24 -8.95
CA PHE A 83 3.17 0.99 -8.56
C PHE A 83 3.37 -0.08 -9.62
N ARG A 84 3.16 0.26 -10.90
CA ARG A 84 3.35 -0.64 -12.04
C ARG A 84 4.79 -1.18 -12.09
N MET A 85 5.79 -0.29 -11.98
CA MET A 85 7.20 -0.66 -12.00
C MET A 85 7.57 -1.54 -10.80
N TRP A 86 7.01 -1.27 -9.62
CA TRP A 86 7.19 -2.11 -8.45
C TRP A 86 6.62 -3.53 -8.66
N ILE A 87 5.38 -3.68 -9.14
CA ILE A 87 4.79 -4.99 -9.43
C ILE A 87 5.66 -5.79 -10.41
N LEU A 88 6.10 -5.16 -11.50
CA LEU A 88 6.81 -5.82 -12.58
C LEU A 88 8.26 -6.17 -12.20
N GLU A 89 8.96 -5.27 -11.49
CA GLU A 89 10.42 -5.34 -11.36
C GLU A 89 10.91 -5.67 -9.94
N TRP A 90 10.12 -5.41 -8.88
CA TRP A 90 10.55 -5.62 -7.50
C TRP A 90 10.83 -7.10 -7.20
N PRO A 91 11.85 -7.46 -6.40
CA PRO A 91 12.08 -8.84 -6.00
C PRO A 91 10.94 -9.36 -5.11
N ALA A 92 10.13 -10.31 -5.60
CA ALA A 92 8.99 -10.86 -4.86
C ALA A 92 9.34 -11.46 -3.48
N ARG A 93 10.60 -11.89 -3.32
CA ARG A 93 11.12 -12.44 -2.06
C ARG A 93 11.38 -11.36 -1.00
N LEU A 94 11.52 -10.11 -1.41
CA LEU A 94 11.84 -8.99 -0.52
C LEU A 94 10.55 -8.22 -0.18
N VAL A 95 9.64 -8.87 0.51
CA VAL A 95 8.34 -8.26 0.86
C VAL A 95 8.56 -7.17 1.91
N ILE A 96 8.02 -5.99 1.65
CA ILE A 96 8.07 -4.85 2.57
C ILE A 96 6.78 -4.85 3.36
N ALA A 97 6.83 -4.93 4.69
CA ALA A 97 5.64 -4.82 5.53
C ALA A 97 4.50 -5.81 5.23
N CYS A 98 4.82 -6.99 4.69
CA CYS A 98 3.84 -7.96 4.16
C CYS A 98 3.05 -7.47 2.94
N THR A 99 3.39 -6.31 2.39
CA THR A 99 2.79 -5.71 1.21
C THR A 99 3.40 -6.30 -0.06
N TRP A 100 2.79 -7.37 -0.56
CA TRP A 100 3.07 -7.94 -1.89
C TRP A 100 1.85 -8.74 -2.36
N PRO A 101 1.39 -8.61 -3.62
CA PRO A 101 0.19 -9.34 -4.08
C PRO A 101 0.35 -10.86 -4.07
N GLY A 102 1.59 -11.36 -4.14
CA GLY A 102 1.88 -12.79 -4.05
C GLY A 102 1.90 -13.32 -2.61
N ILE A 103 1.62 -12.52 -1.59
CA ILE A 103 1.47 -12.99 -0.20
C ILE A 103 0.03 -13.43 0.04
N GLN A 104 -0.14 -14.52 0.78
CA GLN A 104 -1.46 -15.07 1.08
C GLN A 104 -2.35 -14.05 1.82
N PHE A 105 -3.62 -13.94 1.40
CA PHE A 105 -4.62 -13.11 2.05
C PHE A 105 -4.96 -13.64 3.44
N ARG A 106 -4.30 -13.09 4.46
CA ARG A 106 -4.47 -13.44 5.88
C ARG A 106 -4.44 -12.18 6.73
N ASP A 107 -5.08 -12.27 7.89
CA ASP A 107 -4.95 -11.24 8.91
C ASP A 107 -3.64 -11.48 9.67
N GLY A 108 -2.72 -10.54 9.49
CA GLY A 108 -1.38 -10.61 10.06
C GLY A 108 -1.40 -10.31 11.54
N GLY A 109 -1.24 -11.35 12.36
CA GLY A 109 -0.96 -11.19 13.79
C GLY A 109 0.41 -10.55 13.98
N ALA A 110 0.44 -9.32 14.51
CA ALA A 110 1.68 -8.70 14.95
C ALA A 110 2.10 -9.40 16.24
N ASN A 111 3.16 -10.21 16.19
CA ASN A 111 4.12 -10.32 17.31
C ASN A 111 5.36 -11.19 17.01
N ASN A 112 5.39 -12.00 15.94
CA ASN A 112 6.52 -12.95 15.79
C ASN A 112 7.45 -12.74 14.60
N CYS A 113 7.03 -12.04 13.55
CA CYS A 113 7.86 -11.87 12.35
C CYS A 113 8.14 -10.41 12.00
N ARG A 114 7.86 -9.48 12.94
CA ARG A 114 8.09 -8.03 12.79
C ARG A 114 7.42 -7.50 11.51
N ARG A 115 6.13 -7.82 11.44
CA ARG A 115 5.23 -7.56 10.32
C ARG A 115 4.30 -6.42 10.68
N ARG A 116 3.73 -5.77 9.67
CA ARG A 116 2.61 -4.86 9.84
C ARG A 116 1.38 -5.65 10.29
N PHE A 117 0.60 -5.10 11.22
CA PHE A 117 -0.67 -5.66 11.68
C PHE A 117 -1.77 -5.41 10.65
N GLY A 118 -2.67 -6.37 10.46
CA GLY A 118 -3.83 -6.24 9.57
C GLY A 118 -3.71 -7.04 8.28
N VAL A 119 -4.44 -6.59 7.26
CA VAL A 119 -4.73 -7.37 6.05
C VAL A 119 -4.12 -6.75 4.81
N ASN A 120 -3.32 -7.53 4.09
CA ASN A 120 -2.81 -7.20 2.76
C ASN A 120 -3.89 -7.43 1.68
N TRP A 121 -4.57 -6.38 1.24
CA TRP A 121 -5.61 -6.45 0.22
C TRP A 121 -5.08 -6.57 -1.21
N LEU A 122 -3.80 -6.32 -1.44
CA LEU A 122 -3.19 -6.60 -2.74
C LEU A 122 -3.17 -8.09 -3.07
N GLY A 123 -3.15 -8.95 -2.04
CA GLY A 123 -3.30 -10.39 -2.15
C GLY A 123 -4.76 -10.87 -2.18
N TYR A 124 -5.73 -9.96 -2.23
CA TYR A 124 -7.11 -10.37 -2.43
C TYR A 124 -7.31 -10.74 -3.89
N ASN A 125 -7.64 -12.02 -4.15
CA ASN A 125 -7.78 -12.56 -5.51
C ASN A 125 -6.53 -12.27 -6.36
N ASN A 126 -5.36 -12.81 -5.95
CA ASN A 126 -3.99 -12.58 -6.46
C ASN A 126 -3.77 -12.37 -7.98
N GLN A 127 -4.73 -12.72 -8.85
CA GLN A 127 -4.63 -12.58 -10.30
C GLN A 127 -5.67 -11.60 -10.89
N SER A 128 -6.65 -11.17 -10.10
CA SER A 128 -7.72 -10.29 -10.50
C SER A 128 -8.02 -9.29 -9.38
N PRO A 129 -7.08 -8.36 -9.09
CA PRO A 129 -7.30 -7.29 -8.12
C PRO A 129 -8.51 -6.46 -8.53
N GLN A 130 -9.19 -5.87 -7.55
CA GLN A 130 -10.39 -5.07 -7.77
C GLN A 130 -10.10 -3.60 -7.45
N LEU A 131 -10.46 -2.70 -8.37
CA LEU A 131 -10.54 -1.27 -8.09
C LEU A 131 -11.87 -0.96 -7.41
N PHE A 132 -11.80 -0.08 -6.40
CA PHE A 132 -12.93 0.39 -5.64
C PHE A 132 -13.19 1.87 -5.94
N ALA A 133 -14.40 2.32 -5.60
CA ALA A 133 -14.77 3.72 -5.61
C ALA A 133 -14.59 4.29 -4.20
N VAL A 134 -13.77 5.33 -4.06
CA VAL A 134 -13.54 6.05 -2.79
C VAL A 134 -14.15 7.44 -2.89
N LEU A 135 -14.73 7.92 -1.79
CA LEU A 135 -15.32 9.25 -1.74
C LEU A 135 -14.22 10.32 -1.65
N TYR A 136 -14.24 11.25 -2.59
CA TYR A 136 -13.30 12.37 -2.68
C TYR A 136 -14.02 13.69 -2.51
N LYS A 137 -13.36 14.67 -1.85
CA LYS A 137 -13.92 16.01 -1.61
C LYS A 137 -15.30 15.96 -0.94
N ASN A 138 -15.48 15.01 -0.02
CA ASN A 138 -16.72 14.89 0.75
C ASN A 138 -17.04 16.21 1.45
N GLN A 139 -18.33 16.48 1.67
CA GLN A 139 -18.83 17.71 2.28
C GLN A 139 -18.55 19.00 1.49
N THR A 140 -18.04 18.89 0.26
CA THR A 140 -17.93 20.02 -0.66
C THR A 140 -18.88 19.86 -1.84
N PRO A 141 -19.24 20.95 -2.56
CA PRO A 141 -20.00 20.86 -3.81
C PRO A 141 -19.30 20.06 -4.92
N GLN A 142 -18.03 19.72 -4.75
CA GLN A 142 -17.20 18.97 -5.71
C GLN A 142 -17.07 17.48 -5.34
N VAL A 143 -17.90 16.98 -4.41
CA VAL A 143 -17.88 15.58 -3.99
C VAL A 143 -18.05 14.65 -5.19
N LYS A 144 -17.18 13.64 -5.29
CA LYS A 144 -17.27 12.61 -6.32
C LYS A 144 -16.64 11.30 -5.85
N PHE A 145 -16.96 10.23 -6.55
CA PHE A 145 -16.25 8.97 -6.42
C PHE A 145 -15.04 8.96 -7.34
N ILE A 146 -13.91 8.48 -6.82
CA ILE A 146 -12.68 8.30 -7.58
C ILE A 146 -12.21 6.84 -7.51
N PRO A 147 -11.58 6.30 -8.57
CA PRO A 147 -11.05 4.95 -8.57
C PRO A 147 -9.81 4.86 -7.67
N ALA A 148 -9.77 3.86 -6.80
CA ALA A 148 -8.63 3.55 -5.97
C ALA A 148 -8.48 2.05 -5.71
N LEU A 149 -7.23 1.62 -5.50
CA LEU A 149 -6.91 0.25 -5.11
C LEU A 149 -6.76 0.19 -3.58
N LEU A 150 -7.44 -0.76 -2.95
CA LEU A 150 -7.26 -1.04 -1.53
C LEU A 150 -5.95 -1.80 -1.31
N ILE A 151 -5.03 -1.21 -0.57
CA ILE A 151 -3.69 -1.77 -0.33
C ILE A 151 -3.69 -2.61 0.95
N TRP A 152 -4.11 -1.98 2.04
CA TRP A 152 -3.98 -2.53 3.39
C TRP A 152 -5.17 -2.10 4.24
N ARG A 153 -5.58 -2.95 5.19
CA ARG A 153 -6.62 -2.62 6.15
C ARG A 153 -6.25 -3.10 7.54
N GLU A 154 -6.33 -2.21 8.51
CA GLU A 154 -6.18 -2.51 9.93
C GLU A 154 -7.53 -2.35 10.64
N SER A 155 -7.53 -2.51 11.97
CA SER A 155 -8.73 -2.30 12.79
C SER A 155 -9.25 -0.85 12.71
N CYS A 156 -8.35 0.13 12.54
CA CYS A 156 -8.69 1.54 12.53
C CYS A 156 -8.26 2.29 11.27
N THR A 157 -7.47 1.71 10.36
CA THR A 157 -6.96 2.42 9.18
C THR A 157 -7.19 1.63 7.90
N THR A 158 -7.25 2.35 6.79
CA THR A 158 -7.35 1.78 5.45
C THR A 158 -6.47 2.55 4.49
N ASP A 159 -5.63 1.84 3.75
CA ASP A 159 -4.64 2.42 2.85
C ASP A 159 -5.11 2.28 1.40
N TRP A 160 -5.14 3.39 0.66
CA TRP A 160 -5.67 3.48 -0.70
C TRP A 160 -4.64 4.03 -1.67
N LEU A 161 -4.40 3.35 -2.79
CA LEU A 161 -3.65 3.90 -3.94
C LEU A 161 -4.63 4.51 -4.94
N VAL A 162 -4.49 5.80 -5.26
CA VAL A 162 -5.43 6.52 -6.12
C VAL A 162 -5.08 6.37 -7.61
N PHE A 163 -6.09 6.06 -8.43
CA PHE A 163 -5.99 5.86 -9.90
C PHE A 163 -6.63 7.00 -10.70
N ALA A 164 -7.16 8.03 -10.05
CA ALA A 164 -7.88 9.16 -10.67
C ALA A 164 -6.98 10.06 -11.52
N GLU A 165 -6.71 9.67 -12.77
CA GLU A 165 -5.88 10.44 -13.71
C GLU A 165 -6.45 11.83 -14.03
N ASP A 166 -7.77 11.99 -13.97
CA ASP A 166 -8.45 13.27 -14.12
C ASP A 166 -8.17 14.26 -12.97
N GLU A 167 -7.60 13.78 -11.87
CA GLU A 167 -7.15 14.56 -10.71
C GLU A 167 -5.64 14.40 -10.53
N PRO A 168 -4.81 15.10 -11.34
CA PRO A 168 -3.35 14.90 -11.37
C PRO A 168 -2.67 15.18 -10.03
N ASP A 169 -3.29 16.00 -9.18
CA ASP A 169 -2.77 16.30 -7.85
C ASP A 169 -2.79 15.10 -6.92
N ILE A 170 -3.68 14.12 -7.12
CA ILE A 170 -3.84 12.94 -6.26
C ILE A 170 -3.52 11.63 -6.95
N PHE A 171 -3.44 11.62 -8.28
CA PHE A 171 -3.07 10.44 -9.06
C PHE A 171 -1.75 9.82 -8.56
N GLY A 172 -1.74 8.52 -8.27
CA GLY A 172 -0.57 7.78 -7.80
C GLY A 172 -0.20 7.99 -6.33
N ARG A 173 -0.92 8.84 -5.60
CA ARG A 173 -0.71 9.02 -4.16
C ARG A 173 -1.34 7.89 -3.36
N VAL A 174 -0.78 7.66 -2.17
CA VAL A 174 -1.33 6.72 -1.19
C VAL A 174 -1.92 7.48 -0.01
N TYR A 175 -3.21 7.27 0.25
CA TYR A 175 -3.93 7.86 1.38
C TYR A 175 -4.16 6.82 2.47
N VAL A 176 -4.02 7.22 3.72
CA VAL A 176 -4.39 6.42 4.89
C VAL A 176 -5.62 7.09 5.52
N THR A 177 -6.75 6.40 5.51
CA THR A 177 -8.02 6.91 6.06
C THR A 177 -8.33 6.23 7.38
N ASN A 178 -8.78 6.99 8.38
CA ASN A 178 -9.21 6.43 9.67
C ASN A 178 -10.67 5.95 9.59
N VAL A 179 -10.92 4.71 9.99
CA VAL A 179 -12.24 4.06 9.98
C VAL A 179 -13.02 4.35 11.26
N MET A 180 -12.33 4.66 12.36
CA MET A 180 -12.93 4.84 13.70
C MET A 180 -13.48 6.24 13.95
N GLU A 181 -13.04 7.24 13.18
CA GLU A 181 -13.48 8.65 13.32
C GLU A 181 -14.80 8.96 12.59
N GLY A 182 -15.53 7.94 12.14
CA GLY A 182 -16.83 8.10 11.47
C GLY A 182 -16.74 8.46 9.99
N GLU A 183 -17.88 8.85 9.40
CA GLU A 183 -18.05 9.12 7.97
C GLU A 183 -17.10 10.18 7.40
N GLU A 184 -16.52 11.03 8.26
CA GLU A 184 -15.65 12.14 7.85
C GLU A 184 -14.21 11.71 7.54
N ALA A 185 -13.71 10.66 8.20
CA ALA A 185 -12.31 10.24 8.11
C ALA A 185 -12.03 9.13 7.07
N SER A 186 -13.09 8.56 6.48
CA SER A 186 -13.01 7.65 5.33
C SER A 186 -12.81 8.37 3.99
N ASN A 187 -12.52 9.68 4.02
CA ASN A 187 -12.51 10.54 2.85
C ASN A 187 -11.09 10.98 2.49
N ILE A 188 -10.84 11.06 1.19
CA ILE A 188 -9.61 11.66 0.67
C ILE A 188 -9.82 13.19 0.67
N ALA A 189 -9.17 13.87 1.62
CA ALA A 189 -9.24 15.33 1.76
C ALA A 189 -8.54 16.06 0.61
N HIS A 190 -9.05 17.23 0.23
CA HIS A 190 -8.45 18.08 -0.80
C HIS A 190 -7.54 19.14 -0.18
N GLY A 191 -6.23 18.95 -0.36
CA GLY A 191 -5.20 19.95 -0.01
C GLY A 191 -5.04 20.20 1.49
N ARG A 192 -3.85 20.69 1.89
CA ARG A 192 -3.74 21.39 3.18
C ARG A 192 -4.65 22.60 3.09
N TYR A 193 -5.49 22.86 4.09
CA TYR A 193 -5.92 24.23 4.36
C TYR A 193 -4.65 25.01 4.74
N PRO A 194 -4.17 25.99 3.96
CA PRO A 194 -3.41 27.08 4.54
C PRO A 194 -4.44 27.98 5.25
N ASP A 195 -4.08 28.52 6.40
CA ASP A 195 -4.90 29.45 7.19
C ASP A 195 -5.93 28.77 8.13
N SER A 196 -5.39 28.10 9.15
CA SER A 196 -5.89 28.36 10.50
C SER A 196 -4.69 28.73 11.36
N ASP A 197 -4.47 30.05 11.49
CA ASP A 197 -3.64 30.62 12.56
C ASP A 197 -4.33 30.32 13.90
N ASP A 198 -4.21 29.09 14.38
CA ASP A 198 -4.60 28.71 15.72
C ASP A 198 -3.32 28.40 16.51
N ASP A 199 -2.86 29.40 17.25
CA ASP A 199 -1.74 29.37 18.21
C ASP A 199 -2.09 28.46 19.41
N SER A 200 -2.51 27.23 19.14
CA SER A 200 -2.68 26.19 20.15
C SER A 200 -1.43 25.31 20.15
N ASP A 201 -0.61 25.51 21.19
CA ASP A 201 0.55 24.68 21.55
C ASP A 201 0.10 23.27 22.01
N ASP A 202 -0.69 22.57 21.20
CA ASP A 202 -1.02 21.15 21.42
C ASP A 202 -0.21 20.28 20.45
N GLU A 203 1.03 20.00 20.87
CA GLU A 203 1.87 18.96 20.28
C GLU A 203 1.23 17.58 20.52
N SER A 204 0.22 17.16 19.73
CA SER A 204 -0.13 15.75 19.43
C SER A 204 -1.55 15.60 18.84
N ASP A 205 -1.81 16.14 17.66
CA ASP A 205 -2.80 15.53 16.75
C ASP A 205 -2.24 15.55 15.33
N GLY A 206 -1.36 14.59 15.06
CA GLY A 206 -0.82 14.37 13.73
C GLY A 206 -1.95 14.01 12.79
N TYR A 207 -2.37 14.94 11.95
CA TYR A 207 -3.34 14.71 10.88
C TYR A 207 -2.98 13.44 10.11
N ILE A 208 -3.76 12.37 10.33
CA ILE A 208 -3.61 11.04 9.69
C ILE A 208 -3.73 11.13 8.15
N ASN A 209 -4.23 12.25 7.63
CA ASN A 209 -4.64 12.42 6.24
C ASN A 209 -3.58 13.04 5.31
N VAL A 210 -2.30 13.13 5.68
CA VAL A 210 -1.26 13.57 4.74
C VAL A 210 -0.90 12.41 3.81
N PRO A 211 -1.25 12.46 2.51
CA PRO A 211 -0.96 11.35 1.61
C PRO A 211 0.54 11.21 1.38
N HIS A 212 0.98 9.97 1.17
CA HIS A 212 2.29 9.72 0.59
C HIS A 212 2.31 10.24 -0.85
N ALA A 213 3.42 10.90 -1.21
CA ALA A 213 3.57 11.54 -2.51
C ALA A 213 3.41 10.56 -3.68
N ASP A 214 3.83 9.31 -3.49
CA ASP A 214 3.71 8.23 -4.46
C ASP A 214 3.85 6.86 -3.78
N TRP A 215 3.72 5.79 -4.58
CA TRP A 215 3.87 4.41 -4.13
C TRP A 215 5.24 4.09 -3.51
N VAL A 216 6.34 4.64 -4.04
CA VAL A 216 7.67 4.36 -3.49
C VAL A 216 7.85 5.05 -2.14
N SER A 217 7.34 6.28 -1.98
CA SER A 217 7.34 6.98 -0.69
C SER A 217 6.53 6.23 0.37
N TYR A 218 5.42 5.62 -0.03
CA TYR A 218 4.67 4.74 0.85
C TYR A 218 5.48 3.52 1.28
N LEU A 219 6.13 2.81 0.34
CA LEU A 219 6.98 1.66 0.68
C LEU A 219 8.17 2.03 1.58
N GLU A 220 8.81 3.18 1.32
CA GLU A 220 9.89 3.73 2.15
C GLU A 220 9.38 3.96 3.58
N TYR A 221 8.24 4.63 3.74
CA TYR A 221 7.61 4.86 5.04
C TYR A 221 7.28 3.55 5.78
N GLN A 222 6.66 2.58 5.10
CA GLN A 222 6.33 1.29 5.69
C GLN A 222 7.59 0.52 6.13
N TRP A 223 8.69 0.63 5.38
CA TRP A 223 9.96 0.06 5.80
C TRP A 223 10.48 0.72 7.07
N GLU A 224 10.57 2.05 7.10
CA GLU A 224 11.07 2.79 8.27
C GLU A 224 10.25 2.51 9.55
N ASN A 225 8.94 2.27 9.42
CA ASN A 225 8.10 1.89 10.56
C ASN A 225 8.42 0.49 11.13
N ILE A 226 8.92 -0.43 10.30
CA ILE A 226 9.20 -1.81 10.70
C ILE A 226 10.64 -1.98 11.17
N VAL A 227 11.58 -1.16 10.69
CA VAL A 227 12.99 -1.21 11.06
C VAL A 227 13.20 -1.24 12.59
N PRO A 228 12.53 -0.40 13.42
CA PRO A 228 12.68 -0.47 14.88
C PRO A 228 12.36 -1.85 15.45
N ALA A 229 11.30 -2.50 14.96
CA ALA A 229 10.93 -3.85 15.38
C ALA A 229 11.98 -4.89 14.94
N LEU A 230 12.66 -4.68 13.80
CA LEU A 230 13.78 -5.50 13.33
C LEU A 230 15.04 -5.43 14.20
N LEU A 231 15.22 -4.34 14.95
CA LEU A 231 16.40 -4.17 15.80
C LEU A 231 16.24 -4.79 17.20
N VAL A 232 15.02 -5.09 17.63
CA VAL A 232 14.75 -5.65 18.97
C VAL A 232 15.00 -7.17 18.99
N PRO A 233 15.96 -7.69 19.77
CA PRO A 233 16.22 -9.13 19.85
C PRO A 233 14.98 -9.96 20.20
N GLU A 234 14.76 -11.09 19.54
CA GLU A 234 13.62 -12.00 19.78
C GLU A 234 13.46 -12.40 21.25
N LYS A 235 14.57 -12.50 21.99
CA LYS A 235 14.57 -12.87 23.41
C LYS A 235 13.89 -11.86 24.34
N LEU A 236 13.62 -10.65 23.86
CA LEU A 236 12.92 -9.61 24.63
C LEU A 236 11.41 -9.60 24.36
N TYR A 237 10.93 -10.40 23.41
CA TYR A 237 9.50 -10.60 23.17
C TYR A 237 9.03 -11.82 23.97
N ASP A 238 8.38 -11.57 25.11
CA ASP A 238 7.76 -12.58 25.98
C ASP A 238 6.38 -13.04 25.47
N GLY A 239 5.98 -12.63 24.25
CA GLY A 239 4.69 -12.96 23.66
C GLY A 239 4.69 -14.33 22.98
N CYS A 240 3.65 -15.13 23.22
CA CYS A 240 3.35 -16.28 22.36
C CYS A 240 3.10 -15.81 20.91
N PRO A 241 3.49 -16.60 19.89
CA PRO A 241 3.04 -16.37 18.53
C PRO A 241 1.53 -16.20 18.47
N VAL A 242 1.07 -15.04 18.00
CA VAL A 242 -0.31 -14.90 17.53
C VAL A 242 -0.32 -15.53 16.14
N GLU A 243 -1.05 -16.65 16.00
CA GLU A 243 -1.23 -17.27 14.69
C GLU A 243 -2.00 -16.34 13.75
N ASP A 244 -1.66 -16.40 12.45
CA ASP A 244 -2.40 -15.67 11.43
C ASP A 244 -3.80 -16.25 11.28
N TRP A 245 -4.81 -15.38 11.36
CA TRP A 245 -6.20 -15.81 11.24
C TRP A 245 -6.61 -15.88 9.76
N PRO A 246 -7.28 -16.96 9.33
CA PRO A 246 -7.86 -17.00 8.00
C PRO A 246 -8.99 -15.97 7.93
N ILE A 247 -8.96 -15.13 6.89
CA ILE A 247 -10.01 -14.16 6.63
C ILE A 247 -11.15 -14.87 5.90
N GLN A 248 -12.38 -14.76 6.39
CA GLN A 248 -13.55 -15.16 5.61
C GLN A 248 -13.60 -14.32 4.34
N HIS A 249 -13.87 -14.93 3.19
CA HIS A 249 -13.84 -14.21 1.92
C HIS A 249 -14.77 -12.98 2.00
N PRO A 250 -14.33 -11.80 1.53
CA PRO A 250 -15.19 -10.63 1.46
C PRO A 250 -16.47 -10.99 0.70
N VAL A 251 -17.62 -10.57 1.24
CA VAL A 251 -18.90 -10.76 0.54
C VAL A 251 -18.84 -9.93 -0.76
N PRO A 252 -19.08 -10.54 -1.94
CA PRO A 252 -19.10 -9.81 -3.20
C PRO A 252 -20.14 -8.69 -3.13
N ILE A 253 -19.73 -7.45 -3.37
CA ILE A 253 -20.66 -6.34 -3.51
C ILE A 253 -21.01 -6.23 -5.00
N GLU A 254 -22.21 -6.69 -5.37
CA GLU A 254 -22.76 -6.44 -6.70
C GLU A 254 -23.18 -4.97 -6.79
N PHE A 255 -22.42 -4.15 -7.51
CA PHE A 255 -22.87 -2.81 -7.87
C PHE A 255 -24.06 -2.96 -8.82
N GLY A 256 -25.27 -2.70 -8.32
CA GLY A 256 -26.47 -2.65 -9.16
C GLY A 256 -26.23 -1.70 -10.34
N GLY A 257 -26.49 -2.17 -11.57
CA GLY A 257 -26.12 -1.53 -12.84
C GLY A 257 -26.78 -0.18 -13.14
N ALA A 258 -26.58 0.81 -12.28
CA ALA A 258 -27.02 2.19 -12.49
C ALA A 258 -26.03 2.93 -13.40
N LEU A 259 -26.59 3.68 -14.35
CA LEU A 259 -25.85 4.45 -15.35
C LEU A 259 -24.95 5.54 -14.73
N PRO A 260 -23.82 5.92 -15.38
CA PRO A 260 -22.78 6.79 -14.81
C PRO A 260 -23.17 8.24 -14.52
N THR A 261 -24.38 8.68 -14.87
CA THR A 261 -24.76 10.10 -14.92
C THR A 261 -25.72 10.55 -13.82
N MET A 262 -26.12 9.66 -12.92
CA MET A 262 -26.83 10.07 -11.71
C MET A 262 -25.97 9.74 -10.50
N LEU A 263 -25.49 10.78 -9.80
CA LEU A 263 -25.14 10.63 -8.38
C LEU A 263 -26.34 9.94 -7.72
N PRO A 264 -26.18 8.74 -7.13
CA PRO A 264 -27.33 8.01 -6.62
C PRO A 264 -27.94 8.81 -5.48
N THR A 265 -29.14 9.35 -5.70
CA THR A 265 -30.06 9.72 -4.63
C THR A 265 -30.65 8.43 -4.05
N PHE A 266 -29.82 7.68 -3.32
CA PHE A 266 -30.27 6.59 -2.48
C PHE A 266 -29.88 6.87 -1.03
N PRO A 267 -30.78 6.57 -0.07
CA PRO A 267 -30.53 6.78 1.34
C PRO A 267 -29.63 5.64 1.82
N TRP A 268 -28.32 5.80 1.64
CA TRP A 268 -27.36 4.93 2.30
C TRP A 268 -27.34 5.29 3.78
N ASN A 269 -28.03 4.51 4.60
CA ASN A 269 -27.78 4.51 6.03
C ASN A 269 -26.50 3.69 6.25
N LEU A 270 -25.36 4.37 6.42
CA LEU A 270 -24.04 3.73 6.52
C LEU A 270 -23.96 2.74 7.69
N ARG A 271 -24.87 2.84 8.67
CA ARG A 271 -25.08 1.84 9.72
C ARG A 271 -25.32 0.42 9.20
N ASP A 272 -26.02 0.25 8.08
CA ASP A 272 -26.31 -1.10 7.56
C ASP A 272 -25.05 -1.69 6.89
N THR A 273 -24.19 -0.86 6.32
CA THR A 273 -22.88 -1.29 5.79
C THR A 273 -21.90 -1.60 6.92
N ILE A 274 -21.89 -0.79 7.99
CA ILE A 274 -21.13 -1.06 9.22
C ILE A 274 -21.59 -2.37 9.89
N SER A 275 -22.89 -2.70 9.83
CA SER A 275 -23.42 -3.97 10.37
C SER A 275 -22.98 -5.20 9.56
N HIS A 276 -22.69 -5.04 8.27
CA HIS A 276 -22.13 -6.11 7.43
C HIS A 276 -20.58 -6.15 7.41
N LEU A 277 -19.92 -5.06 7.85
CA LEU A 277 -18.49 -4.98 8.14
C LEU A 277 -18.11 -5.48 9.55
N ALA A 278 -19.12 -5.77 10.39
CA ALA A 278 -18.97 -6.40 11.70
C ALA A 278 -18.87 -7.94 11.64
N LEU A 279 -18.29 -8.51 10.58
CA LEU A 279 -18.02 -9.96 10.48
C LEU A 279 -16.75 -10.40 11.25
N PHE A 280 -16.23 -9.53 12.12
CA PHE A 280 -15.21 -9.89 13.10
C PHE A 280 -15.75 -9.62 14.51
N SER A 281 -16.50 -10.60 15.00
CA SER A 281 -16.67 -10.88 16.42
C SER A 281 -16.16 -12.29 16.69
#